data_AF-A0A346CE92-F1
#
_entry.id   AF-A0A346CE92-F1
#
_cell.length_a   1.000
_cell.length_b   1.000
_cell.length_c   1.000
_cell.angle_alpha   90.00
_cell.angle_beta   90.00
_cell.angle_gamma   90.00
#
_symmetry.space_group_name_H-M   'P 1'
#
loop_
_entity.id
_entity.type
_entity.pdbx_description
1 polymer ?
#
loop_
_entity_poly.entity_id
_entity_poly.type
_entity_poly.pdbx_seq_one_letter_code
_entity_poly.pdbx_strand_id
1 'polypeptide(L)'
;MLGIRFLLEMVSLVCFGIWAWRTVPSPWRWLAVVVVPVAVGWMWGTFAVPDDPSRSGESDVHTPGPLRLLLELAVFFGAVAALYLAGLRRAARWLLLIMVLYQVLAYDRIGWLLGH
;
A
#
# COMPACT_ATOMS: atom_id res chain seq x y z
N MET A 1 -13.38 -9.92 -0.20
CA MET A 1 -12.13 -9.35 0.36
C MET A 1 -11.79 -7.93 -0.13
N LEU A 2 -12.55 -7.32 -1.04
CA LEU A 2 -12.19 -6.01 -1.63
C LEU A 2 -12.31 -4.84 -0.64
N GLY A 3 -13.34 -4.82 0.21
CA GLY A 3 -13.52 -3.76 1.21
C GLY A 3 -12.40 -3.71 2.25
N ILE A 4 -11.93 -4.87 2.73
CA ILE A 4 -10.81 -4.95 3.69
C ILE A 4 -9.52 -4.45 3.03
N ARG A 5 -9.28 -4.84 1.78
CA ARG A 5 -8.13 -4.37 1.01
C ARG A 5 -8.14 -2.85 0.85
N PHE A 6 -9.26 -2.29 0.41
CA PHE A 6 -9.41 -0.85 0.27
C PHE A 6 -9.17 -0.11 1.59
N LEU A 7 -9.66 -0.67 2.70
CA LEU A 7 -9.41 -0.11 4.03
C LEU A 7 -7.92 -0.14 4.38
N LEU A 8 -7.21 -1.24 4.11
CA LEU A 8 -5.76 -1.34 4.33
C LEU A 8 -4.98 -0.38 3.44
N GLU A 9 -5.41 -0.16 2.19
CA GLU A 9 -4.85 0.84 1.28
C GLU A 9 -4.98 2.25 1.87
N MET A 10 -6.18 2.63 2.34
CA MET A 10 -6.43 3.91 2.98
C MET A 10 -5.60 4.10 4.25
N VAL A 11 -5.53 3.07 5.11
CA VAL A 11 -4.71 3.09 6.32
C VAL A 11 -3.23 3.28 5.97
N SER A 12 -2.75 2.62 4.92
CA SER A 12 -1.36 2.72 4.47
C SER A 12 -1.02 4.14 4.02
N LEU A 13 -1.89 4.78 3.23
CA LEU A 13 -1.71 6.19 2.81
C LEU A 13 -1.65 7.14 4.02
N VAL A 14 -2.53 6.95 5.00
CA VAL A 14 -2.51 7.74 6.24
C VAL A 14 -1.20 7.55 7.00
N CYS A 15 -0.69 6.31 7.08
CA CYS A 15 0.59 6.02 7.74
C CYS A 15 1.77 6.73 7.07
N PHE A 16 1.82 6.76 5.74
CA PHE A 16 2.83 7.52 5.00
C PHE A 16 2.73 9.03 5.25
N GLY A 17 1.51 9.58 5.34
CA GLY A 17 1.29 10.97 5.72
C GLY A 17 1.79 11.29 7.13
N ILE A 18 1.49 10.43 8.10
CA ILE A 18 1.98 10.56 9.49
C ILE A 18 3.51 10.51 9.54
N TRP A 19 4.12 9.60 8.78
CA TRP A 19 5.58 9.50 8.69
C TRP A 19 6.20 10.76 8.07
N ALA A 20 5.70 11.22 6.93
CA ALA A 20 6.18 12.43 6.29
C ALA A 20 6.08 13.65 7.24
N TRP A 21 5.00 13.75 8.01
CA TRP A 21 4.84 14.81 9.01
C TRP A 21 5.84 14.72 10.17
N ARG A 22 6.20 13.51 10.61
CA ARG A 22 7.10 13.28 11.74
C ARG A 22 8.57 13.36 11.36
N THR A 23 8.91 13.02 10.13
CA THR A 23 10.31 12.86 9.68
C THR A 23 10.83 14.10 8.94
N VAL A 24 9.96 14.83 8.24
CA VAL A 24 10.41 15.96 7.41
C VAL A 24 10.35 17.28 8.19
N PRO A 25 11.43 18.07 8.24
CA PRO A 25 11.44 19.37 8.90
C PRO A 25 10.60 20.41 8.14
N SER A 26 10.14 21.44 8.85
CA SER A 26 9.44 22.59 8.24
C SER A 26 10.42 23.42 7.40
N PRO A 27 10.04 23.95 6.22
CA PRO A 27 8.69 23.97 5.64
C PRO A 27 8.35 22.77 4.73
N TRP A 28 9.35 21.97 4.36
CA TRP A 28 9.22 20.83 3.43
C TRP A 28 8.21 19.78 3.88
N ARG A 29 7.90 19.74 5.19
CA ARG A 29 6.87 18.88 5.79
C ARG A 29 5.53 18.93 5.07
N TRP A 30 5.04 20.13 4.74
CA TRP A 30 3.74 20.29 4.09
C TRP A 30 3.72 19.69 2.69
N LEU A 31 4.80 19.88 1.95
CA LEU A 31 4.97 19.31 0.62
C LEU A 31 5.08 17.78 0.70
N ALA A 32 5.87 17.25 1.63
CA ALA A 32 6.05 15.81 1.79
C ALA A 32 4.76 15.07 2.17
N VAL A 33 3.91 15.65 3.04
CA VAL A 33 2.62 15.05 3.42
C VAL A 33 1.65 14.92 2.25
N VAL A 34 1.76 15.78 1.23
CA VAL A 34 0.91 15.72 0.04
C VAL A 34 1.56 14.88 -1.07
N VAL A 35 2.85 15.12 -1.34
CA VAL A 35 3.57 14.47 -2.44
C VAL A 35 3.70 12.96 -2.21
N VAL A 36 3.94 12.50 -0.98
CA VAL A 36 4.12 11.07 -0.72
C VAL A 36 2.82 10.29 -0.97
N PRO A 37 1.65 10.64 -0.40
CA PRO A 37 0.40 9.95 -0.72
C PRO A 37 -0.02 10.07 -2.19
N VAL A 38 0.23 11.23 -2.82
CA VAL A 38 -0.09 11.43 -4.24
C VAL A 38 0.78 10.54 -5.12
N ALA A 39 2.09 10.43 -4.85
CA ALA A 39 2.99 9.56 -5.58
C ALA A 39 2.60 8.08 -5.42
N VAL A 40 2.24 7.66 -4.19
CA VAL A 40 1.76 6.29 -3.93
C VAL A 40 0.44 6.02 -4.67
N GLY A 41 -0.51 6.95 -4.62
CA GLY A 41 -1.78 6.84 -5.33
C GLY A 41 -1.60 6.82 -6.85
N TRP A 42 -0.67 7.60 -7.38
CA TRP A 42 -0.31 7.61 -8.79
C TRP A 42 0.30 6.27 -9.21
N MET A 43 1.29 5.74 -8.45
CA MET A 43 1.84 4.40 -8.67
C MET A 43 0.76 3.32 -8.64
N TRP A 44 -0.21 3.43 -7.74
CA TRP A 44 -1.33 2.49 -7.65
C TRP A 44 -2.25 2.50 -8.87
N GLY A 45 -2.39 3.68 -9.51
CA GLY A 45 -3.17 3.89 -10.72
C GLY A 45 -2.42 3.53 -12.01
N THR A 46 -1.12 3.78 -12.08
CA THR A 46 -0.30 3.47 -13.26
C THR A 46 0.00 1.98 -13.39
N PHE A 47 0.23 1.27 -12.29
CA PHE A 47 0.58 -0.15 -12.29
C PHE A 47 -0.63 -1.04 -11.99
N ALA A 48 -1.67 -0.96 -12.81
CA ALA A 48 -2.86 -1.77 -12.66
C ALA A 48 -2.80 -3.04 -13.55
N VAL A 49 -3.38 -4.14 -13.04
CA VAL A 49 -3.47 -5.40 -13.78
C VAL A 49 -4.71 -5.32 -14.68
N PRO A 50 -4.60 -5.65 -15.97
CA PRO A 50 -5.76 -5.78 -16.86
C PRO A 50 -6.71 -6.87 -16.33
N ASP A 51 -8.01 -6.64 -16.42
CA ASP A 51 -9.06 -7.59 -16.00
C ASP A 51 -9.12 -7.94 -14.48
N ASP A 52 -8.58 -7.11 -13.57
CA ASP A 52 -8.85 -7.32 -12.13
C ASP A 52 -10.33 -6.99 -11.81
N PRO A 53 -11.16 -7.95 -11.37
CA PRO A 53 -12.60 -7.74 -11.07
C PRO A 53 -12.86 -6.74 -9.93
N SER A 54 -11.80 -6.21 -9.30
CA SER A 54 -11.86 -5.14 -8.30
C SER A 54 -11.82 -3.71 -8.86
N ARG A 55 -11.52 -3.52 -10.16
CA ARG A 55 -11.55 -2.21 -10.84
C ARG A 55 -12.02 -2.34 -12.29
N SER A 56 -12.61 -1.28 -12.82
CA SER A 56 -12.87 -1.14 -14.26
C SER A 56 -11.56 -1.36 -15.01
N GLY A 57 -11.50 -2.37 -15.88
CA GLY A 57 -10.29 -2.91 -16.53
C GLY A 57 -9.50 -1.96 -17.44
N GLU A 58 -9.62 -0.64 -17.28
CA GLU A 58 -8.81 0.37 -17.95
C GLU A 58 -7.54 0.63 -17.13
N SER A 59 -6.48 -0.09 -17.49
CA SER A 59 -5.11 0.12 -17.02
C SER A 59 -4.23 0.42 -18.24
N ASP A 60 -3.53 1.55 -18.28
CA ASP A 60 -2.62 1.90 -19.40
C ASP A 60 -1.42 0.95 -19.55
N VAL A 61 -1.07 0.19 -18.51
CA VAL A 61 0.09 -0.71 -18.49
C VAL A 61 -0.33 -2.09 -17.99
N HIS A 62 -0.31 -3.08 -18.89
CA HIS A 62 -0.60 -4.48 -18.56
C HIS A 62 0.48 -5.04 -17.62
N THR A 63 0.22 -4.99 -16.32
CA THR A 63 1.21 -5.38 -15.30
C THR A 63 0.99 -6.86 -14.91
N PRO A 64 2.03 -7.72 -14.94
CA PRO A 64 1.93 -9.12 -14.49
C PRO A 64 1.43 -9.22 -13.04
N GLY A 65 0.64 -10.24 -12.74
CA GLY A 65 0.10 -10.49 -11.39
C GLY A 65 1.16 -10.44 -10.26
N PRO A 66 2.37 -10.99 -10.45
CA PRO A 66 3.44 -10.91 -9.45
C PRO A 66 3.95 -9.48 -9.17
N LEU A 67 3.98 -8.62 -10.20
CA LEU A 67 4.40 -7.22 -10.05
C LEU A 67 3.37 -6.42 -9.23
N ARG A 68 2.08 -6.69 -9.43
CA ARG A 68 1.01 -6.12 -8.61
C ARG A 68 1.10 -6.57 -7.16
N LEU A 69 1.38 -7.85 -6.92
CA LEU A 69 1.61 -8.38 -5.58
C LEU A 69 2.83 -7.71 -4.92
N LEU A 70 3.92 -7.51 -5.66
CA LEU A 70 5.12 -6.85 -5.15
C LEU A 70 4.84 -5.38 -4.77
N LEU A 71 4.04 -4.66 -5.56
CA LEU A 71 3.57 -3.31 -5.24
C LEU A 71 2.70 -3.27 -3.98
N GLU A 72 1.76 -4.20 -3.85
CA GLU A 72 0.91 -4.31 -2.66
C GLU A 72 1.75 -4.54 -1.41
N LEU A 73 2.67 -5.50 -1.48
CA LEU A 73 3.64 -5.78 -0.42
C LEU A 73 4.48 -4.53 -0.12
N ALA A 74 5.02 -3.86 -1.13
CA ALA A 74 5.86 -2.68 -0.95
C ALA A 74 5.12 -1.55 -0.23
N VAL A 75 3.85 -1.30 -0.55
CA VAL A 75 3.07 -0.24 0.11
C VAL A 75 2.62 -0.66 1.51
N PHE A 76 2.18 -1.89 1.69
CA PHE A 76 1.77 -2.39 2.99
C PHE A 76 2.95 -2.45 3.98
N PHE A 77 4.04 -3.11 3.60
CA PHE A 77 5.25 -3.15 4.42
C PHE A 77 5.90 -1.77 4.53
N GLY A 78 5.82 -0.94 3.48
CA GLY A 78 6.26 0.45 3.51
C GLY A 78 5.51 1.28 4.55
N ALA A 79 4.20 1.09 4.72
CA ALA A 79 3.42 1.77 5.75
C ALA A 79 3.82 1.36 7.17
N VAL A 80 4.14 0.08 7.39
CA VAL A 80 4.70 -0.41 8.66
C VAL A 80 6.07 0.23 8.92
N ALA A 81 6.94 0.26 7.91
CA ALA A 81 8.27 0.87 8.03
C ALA A 81 8.16 2.38 8.31
N ALA A 82 7.23 3.06 7.63
CA ALA A 82 6.92 4.47 7.85
C ALA A 82 6.49 4.74 9.30
N LEU A 83 5.56 3.95 9.85
CA LEU A 83 5.18 4.08 11.27
C LEU A 83 6.34 3.77 12.23
N TYR A 84 7.18 2.80 11.90
CA TYR A 84 8.33 2.43 12.71
C TYR A 84 9.36 3.58 12.76
N LEU A 85 9.68 4.16 11.59
CA LEU A 85 10.57 5.32 11.46
C LEU A 85 9.99 6.59 12.08
N ALA A 86 8.66 6.73 12.10
CA ALA A 86 7.95 7.81 12.78
C ALA A 86 7.95 7.68 14.33
N GLY A 87 8.56 6.62 14.87
CA GLY A 87 8.65 6.33 16.30
C GLY A 87 7.40 5.67 16.89
N LEU A 88 6.40 5.34 16.08
CA LEU A 88 5.12 4.74 16.51
C LEU A 88 5.20 3.20 16.55
N ARG A 89 6.19 2.66 17.27
CA ARG A 89 6.52 1.22 17.31
C ARG A 89 5.35 0.32 17.73
N ARG A 90 4.45 0.80 18.60
CA ARG A 90 3.24 0.05 18.99
C ARG A 90 2.27 -0.10 17.82
N ALA A 91 1.96 1.01 17.14
CA ALA A 91 1.07 1.00 15.97
C ALA A 91 1.66 0.19 14.80
N ALA A 92 2.97 0.33 14.55
CA ALA A 92 3.67 -0.44 13.52
C ALA A 92 3.54 -1.96 13.74
N ARG A 93 3.71 -2.45 14.98
CA ARG A 93 3.55 -3.88 15.30
C ARG A 93 2.13 -4.38 15.07
N TRP A 94 1.12 -3.62 15.48
CA TRP A 94 -0.28 -3.99 15.26
C TRP A 94 -0.63 -4.02 13.78
N LEU A 95 -0.20 -3.00 13.03
CA LEU A 95 -0.42 -2.94 11.58
C LEU A 95 0.26 -4.11 10.86
N LEU A 96 1.50 -4.44 11.24
CA LEU A 96 2.22 -5.59 10.71
C LEU A 96 1.47 -6.90 10.97
N LEU A 97 0.98 -7.12 12.19
CA LEU A 97 0.23 -8.32 12.55
C LEU A 97 -1.03 -8.46 11.68
N ILE A 98 -1.80 -7.37 11.53
CA ILE A 98 -3.02 -7.34 10.71
C ILE A 98 -2.70 -7.63 9.25
N MET A 99 -1.63 -7.03 8.70
CA MET A 99 -1.19 -7.25 7.33
C MET A 99 -0.75 -8.69 7.08
N VAL A 100 0.06 -9.26 7.97
CA VAL A 100 0.49 -10.66 7.84
C VAL A 100 -0.71 -11.59 7.89
N LEU A 101 -1.64 -11.38 8.83
CA LEU A 101 -2.86 -12.18 8.93
C LEU A 101 -3.73 -12.05 7.67
N TYR A 102 -3.85 -10.84 7.13
CA TYR A 102 -4.56 -10.61 5.88
C TYR A 102 -3.91 -11.36 4.70
N GLN A 103 -2.58 -11.32 4.57
CA GLN A 103 -1.87 -12.05 3.52
C GLN A 103 -2.09 -13.57 3.61
N VAL A 104 -2.10 -14.12 4.83
CA VAL A 104 -2.38 -15.54 5.06
C VAL A 104 -3.83 -15.90 4.68
N LEU A 105 -4.80 -15.05 5.02
CA LEU A 105 -6.19 -15.25 4.65
C LEU A 105 -6.46 -15.04 3.16
N ALA A 106 -5.62 -14.24 2.50
CA ALA A 106 -5.70 -13.96 1.06
C ALA A 106 -4.84 -14.91 0.21
N TYR A 107 -4.36 -16.04 0.75
CA TYR A 107 -3.45 -16.97 0.06
C TYR A 107 -4.02 -17.49 -1.28
N ASP A 108 -5.33 -17.73 -1.37
CA ASP A 108 -6.01 -18.16 -2.60
C ASP A 108 -5.82 -17.15 -3.74
N ARG A 109 -5.73 -15.85 -3.44
CA ARG A 109 -5.51 -14.79 -4.45
C ARG A 109 -4.05 -14.71 -4.88
N ILE A 110 -3.12 -14.98 -3.96
CA ILE A 110 -1.68 -14.99 -4.25
C ILE A 110 -1.36 -16.13 -5.21
N GLY A 111 -1.96 -17.31 -4.99
CA GLY A 111 -1.84 -18.44 -5.91
C GLY A 111 -2.39 -18.14 -7.31
N TRP A 112 -3.53 -17.44 -7.39
CA TRP A 112 -4.12 -17.02 -8.66
C TRP A 112 -3.25 -16.00 -9.42
N LEU A 113 -2.70 -14.99 -8.72
CA LEU A 113 -1.80 -13.96 -9.28
C LEU A 113 -0.42 -14.49 -9.69
N LEU A 114 0.07 -15.57 -9.08
CA LEU A 114 1.33 -16.21 -9.47
C LEU A 114 1.15 -17.17 -10.67
N GLY A 115 -0.09 -17.60 -10.94
CA GLY A 115 -0.42 -18.51 -12.03
C GLY A 115 -0.87 -17.85 -13.33
N HIS A 116 -1.08 -16.53 -13.35
CA HIS A 116 -1.44 -15.70 -14.51
C HIS A 116 -0.36 -14.65 -14.77
#